data_AF-A0A1F4FHV7-F1
#
_entry.id   AF-A0A1F4FHV7-F1
#
_cell.length_a   1.000
_cell.length_b   1.000
_cell.length_c   1.000
_cell.angle_alpha   90.00
_cell.angle_beta   90.00
_cell.angle_gamma   90.00
#
_symmetry.space_group_name_H-M   'P 1'
#
loop_
_entity.id
_entity.type
_entity.pdbx_description
1 polymer ?
#
loop_
_entity_poly.entity_id
_entity_poly.type
_entity_poly.pdbx_seq_one_letter_code
_entity_poly.pdbx_strand_id
1 'polypeptide(L)'
;MNTDTGTNPRSAEFEVLSPWADADPVPLRGISPRPESLAGKTIGLYSNRKRAAHLTLGAVERELLQKFPGAQTSWYECSTVNVPEMQSEGKARFEAWVKGVDAVVLSVAD
;
A
#
# COMPACT_ATOMS: atom_id res chain seq x y z
N MET A 1 -60.26 -14.86 -37.85
CA MET A 1 -59.17 -13.95 -37.44
C MET A 1 -58.77 -14.36 -36.04
N ASN A 2 -57.65 -15.08 -35.89
CA ASN A 2 -57.11 -15.47 -34.60
C ASN A 2 -55.93 -14.54 -34.30
N THR A 3 -56.05 -13.70 -33.26
CA THR A 3 -54.96 -12.89 -32.74
C THR A 3 -54.21 -13.72 -31.72
N ASP A 4 -53.12 -14.35 -32.16
CA ASP A 4 -52.17 -15.02 -31.29
C ASP A 4 -51.16 -13.98 -30.77
N THR A 5 -51.40 -13.43 -29.59
CA THR A 5 -50.46 -12.53 -28.91
C THR A 5 -49.44 -13.35 -28.13
N GLY A 6 -48.47 -13.93 -28.83
CA GLY A 6 -47.27 -14.51 -28.25
C GLY A 6 -46.21 -13.43 -28.00
N THR A 7 -46.28 -12.71 -26.87
CA THR A 7 -45.17 -11.85 -26.44
C THR A 7 -44.25 -12.66 -25.52
N ASN A 8 -43.27 -13.32 -26.13
CA ASN A 8 -42.19 -14.02 -25.45
C ASN A 8 -41.39 -13.02 -24.58
N PRO A 9 -41.22 -13.21 -23.25
CA PRO A 9 -40.37 -12.34 -22.46
C PRO A 9 -38.95 -12.49 -22.97
N ARG A 10 -38.39 -11.44 -23.60
CA ARG A 10 -36.99 -11.45 -24.00
C ARG A 10 -36.15 -11.56 -22.73
N SER A 11 -35.59 -12.73 -22.49
CA SER A 11 -34.44 -12.92 -21.60
C SER A 11 -33.31 -12.07 -22.18
N ALA A 12 -33.13 -10.86 -21.65
CA ALA A 12 -31.95 -10.06 -21.96
C ALA A 12 -30.76 -10.76 -21.31
N GLU A 13 -30.07 -11.60 -22.07
CA GLU A 13 -28.78 -12.14 -21.68
C GLU A 13 -27.77 -11.00 -21.77
N PHE A 14 -27.24 -10.58 -20.62
CA PHE A 14 -26.15 -9.63 -20.55
C PHE A 14 -24.85 -10.41 -20.45
N GLU A 15 -23.88 -10.08 -21.31
CA GLU A 15 -22.52 -10.55 -21.13
C GLU A 15 -21.94 -9.94 -19.85
N VAL A 16 -21.67 -10.79 -18.86
CA VAL A 16 -20.99 -10.39 -17.63
C VAL A 16 -19.49 -10.40 -17.93
N LEU A 17 -18.96 -9.23 -18.25
CA LEU A 17 -17.52 -9.03 -18.30
C LEU A 17 -16.97 -9.17 -16.88
N SER A 18 -15.95 -10.01 -16.71
CA SER A 18 -15.18 -10.04 -15.47
C SER A 18 -14.68 -8.62 -15.19
N PRO A 19 -14.88 -8.06 -13.99
CA PRO A 19 -14.29 -6.76 -13.63
C PRO A 19 -12.76 -6.84 -13.59
N TRP A 20 -12.22 -8.06 -13.55
CA TRP A 20 -10.82 -8.36 -13.73
C TRP A 20 -10.58 -8.65 -15.21
N ALA A 21 -9.97 -7.71 -15.92
CA ALA A 21 -9.39 -7.98 -17.24
C ALA A 21 -8.38 -9.13 -17.12
N ASP A 22 -8.03 -9.76 -18.24
CA ASP A 22 -6.85 -10.61 -18.33
C ASP A 22 -5.64 -9.79 -17.84
N ALA A 23 -5.23 -10.01 -16.60
CA ALA A 23 -4.12 -9.30 -16.02
C ALA A 23 -2.85 -9.87 -16.63
N ASP A 24 -2.06 -9.02 -17.29
CA ASP A 24 -0.68 -9.37 -17.64
C ASP A 24 -0.02 -9.94 -16.38
N PRO A 25 0.47 -11.20 -16.40
CA PRO A 25 1.00 -11.82 -15.21
C PRO A 25 2.28 -11.07 -14.82
N VAL A 26 2.18 -10.16 -13.86
CA VAL A 26 3.34 -9.54 -13.25
C VAL A 26 4.10 -10.63 -12.51
N PRO A 27 5.37 -10.92 -12.86
CA PRO A 27 6.13 -11.93 -12.16
C PRO A 27 6.16 -11.64 -10.67
N LEU A 28 5.79 -12.63 -9.86
CA LEU A 28 5.86 -12.53 -8.41
C LEU A 28 7.31 -12.24 -8.02
N ARG A 29 7.53 -11.12 -7.34
CA ARG A 29 8.83 -10.81 -6.73
C ARG A 29 8.85 -11.38 -5.32
N GLY A 30 9.98 -11.97 -4.94
CA GLY A 30 10.20 -12.39 -3.57
C GLY A 30 10.09 -11.21 -2.60
N ILE A 31 9.76 -11.50 -1.34
CA ILE A 31 9.83 -10.51 -0.27
C ILE A 31 11.27 -10.00 -0.13
N SER A 32 11.44 -8.72 0.17
CA SER A 32 12.76 -8.19 0.53
C SER A 32 13.33 -8.98 1.72
N PRO A 33 14.63 -9.33 1.71
CA PRO A 33 15.24 -10.05 2.81
C PRO A 33 15.10 -9.23 4.11
N ARG A 34 14.80 -9.92 5.21
CA ARG A 34 14.72 -9.26 6.52
C ARG A 34 16.14 -8.93 6.99
N PRO A 35 16.38 -7.75 7.60
CA PRO A 35 17.64 -7.49 8.27
C PRO A 35 17.91 -8.54 9.35
N GLU A 36 19.13 -9.06 9.43
CA GLU A 36 19.54 -10.05 10.44
C GLU A 36 19.56 -9.45 11.85
N SER A 37 19.74 -8.14 11.95
CA SER A 37 19.76 -7.36 13.19
C SER A 37 19.29 -5.94 12.93
N LEU A 38 18.81 -5.27 13.99
CA LEU A 38 18.41 -3.86 13.98
C LEU A 38 19.47 -2.94 14.60
N ALA A 39 20.57 -3.48 15.13
CA ALA A 39 21.63 -2.68 15.71
C ALA A 39 22.33 -1.82 14.64
N GLY A 40 22.37 -0.50 14.85
CA GLY A 40 22.96 0.46 13.91
C GLY A 40 22.14 0.69 12.64
N LYS A 41 20.91 0.15 12.55
CA LYS A 41 20.06 0.23 11.36
C LYS A 41 19.10 1.40 11.44
N THR A 42 18.85 2.02 10.30
CA THR A 42 17.85 3.09 10.16
C THR A 42 16.54 2.51 9.66
N ILE A 43 15.52 2.54 10.50
CA ILE A 43 14.17 2.04 10.19
C ILE A 43 13.29 3.20 9.74
N GLY A 44 12.82 3.14 8.50
CA GLY A 44 11.89 4.09 7.94
C GLY A 44 10.49 3.92 8.50
N LEU A 45 9.84 5.02 8.88
CA LEU A 45 8.47 5.09 9.36
C LEU A 45 7.63 5.86 8.33
N TYR A 46 6.92 5.13 7.48
CA TYR A 46 6.10 5.71 6.41
C TYR A 46 4.65 5.92 6.88
N SER A 47 4.24 7.17 6.98
CA SER A 47 2.88 7.62 7.27
C SER A 47 2.13 7.90 5.98
N ASN A 48 0.93 7.31 5.83
CA ASN A 48 0.01 7.69 4.77
C ASN A 48 -0.81 8.96 5.08
N ARG A 49 -0.37 9.75 6.07
CA ARG A 49 -0.96 11.03 6.51
C ARG A 49 -2.33 10.90 7.21
N LYS A 50 -2.87 9.70 7.39
CA LYS A 50 -4.04 9.50 8.26
C LYS A 50 -3.66 9.74 9.72
N ARG A 51 -4.58 10.29 10.51
CA ARG A 51 -4.34 10.59 11.93
C ARG A 51 -3.91 9.36 12.72
N ALA A 52 -4.58 8.23 12.51
CA ALA A 52 -4.24 6.99 13.19
C ALA A 52 -2.85 6.47 12.77
N ALA A 53 -2.42 6.70 11.52
CA ALA A 53 -1.10 6.25 11.06
C ALA A 53 0.04 6.90 11.84
N HIS A 54 -0.04 8.20 12.06
CA HIS A 54 0.95 8.92 12.87
C HIS A 54 1.00 8.40 14.31
N LEU A 55 -0.17 8.15 14.93
CA LEU A 55 -0.25 7.61 16.29
C LEU A 55 0.34 6.19 16.39
N THR A 56 0.00 5.32 15.43
CA THR A 56 0.54 3.96 15.36
C THR A 56 2.05 3.98 15.18
N LEU A 57 2.57 4.81 14.26
CA LEU A 57 4.01 4.90 14.01
C LEU A 57 4.77 5.48 15.20
N GLY A 58 4.20 6.44 15.93
CA GLY A 58 4.80 6.96 17.16
C GLY A 58 4.88 5.89 18.27
N ALA A 59 3.86 5.04 18.39
CA ALA A 59 3.92 3.89 19.29
C ALA A 59 4.97 2.87 18.84
N VAL A 60 5.03 2.54 17.55
CA VAL A 60 6.04 1.63 16.99
C VAL A 60 7.45 2.17 17.24
N GLU A 61 7.70 3.45 16.97
CA GLU A 61 8.99 4.10 17.19
C GLU A 61 9.44 3.96 18.64
N ARG A 62 8.55 4.29 19.59
CA ARG A 62 8.84 4.19 21.01
C ARG A 62 9.22 2.77 21.42
N GLU A 63 8.40 1.78 21.09
CA GLU A 63 8.64 0.38 21.47
C GLU A 63 9.89 -0.19 20.76
N LEU A 64 10.11 0.21 19.50
CA LEU A 64 11.27 -0.20 18.71
C LEU A 64 12.56 0.30 19.35
N LEU A 65 12.65 1.59 19.67
CA LEU A 65 13.84 2.19 20.26
C LEU A 65 14.07 1.73 21.70
N GLN A 66 13.01 1.44 22.45
CA GLN A 66 13.13 0.84 23.79
C GLN A 66 13.71 -0.58 23.72
N LYS A 67 13.27 -1.39 22.75
CA LYS A 67 13.70 -2.78 22.60
C LYS A 67 15.06 -2.91 21.89
N PHE A 68 15.36 -1.99 20.98
CA PHE A 68 16.59 -1.98 20.17
C PHE A 68 17.25 -0.59 20.23
N PRO A 69 17.96 -0.27 21.33
CA PRO A 69 18.52 1.08 21.54
C PRO A 69 19.57 1.52 20.52
N GLY A 70 20.16 0.59 19.78
CA GLY A 70 21.11 0.88 18.71
C GLY A 70 20.45 1.17 17.36
N ALA A 71 19.14 1.00 17.22
CA ALA A 71 18.41 1.34 16.01
C ALA A 71 18.18 2.86 15.92
N GLN A 72 18.02 3.35 14.70
CA GLN A 72 17.62 4.72 14.40
C GLN A 72 16.30 4.69 13.62
N THR A 73 15.58 5.81 13.64
CA THR A 73 14.34 5.95 12.88
C THR A 73 14.39 7.16 11.95
N SER A 74 13.69 7.06 10.82
CA SER A 74 13.52 8.15 9.87
C SER A 74 12.08 8.21 9.41
N TRP A 75 11.43 9.37 9.54
CA TRP A 75 10.03 9.53 9.17
C TRP A 75 9.85 9.97 7.73
N TYR A 76 8.81 9.46 7.08
CA TYR A 76 8.31 9.94 5.81
C TYR A 76 6.79 10.05 5.85
N GLU A 77 6.26 11.20 5.47
CA GLU A 77 4.82 11.39 5.27
C GLU A 77 4.52 11.55 3.80
N CYS A 78 3.51 10.84 3.29
CA CYS A 78 3.11 10.89 1.89
C CYS A 78 2.64 12.28 1.46
N SER A 79 2.90 12.63 0.20
CA SER A 79 2.47 13.92 -0.35
C SER A 79 0.94 14.00 -0.45
N THR A 80 0.29 12.92 -0.88
CA THR A 80 -1.14 12.88 -1.16
C THR A 80 -1.76 11.62 -0.54
N VAL A 81 -2.92 11.77 0.10
CA VAL A 81 -3.65 10.64 0.70
C VAL A 81 -4.22 9.75 -0.41
N ASN A 82 -4.16 8.43 -0.22
CA ASN A 82 -4.68 7.41 -1.14
C ASN A 82 -4.05 7.40 -2.55
N VAL A 83 -2.91 8.07 -2.74
CA VAL A 83 -2.12 7.97 -3.97
C VAL A 83 -0.80 7.27 -3.62
N PRO A 84 -0.41 6.18 -4.32
CA PRO A 84 0.90 5.59 -4.13
C PRO A 84 1.99 6.65 -4.35
N GLU A 85 2.95 6.76 -3.44
CA GLU A 85 3.96 7.84 -3.52
C GLU A 85 4.83 7.76 -4.78
N MET A 86 4.99 6.56 -5.35
CA MET A 86 5.65 6.35 -6.65
C MET A 86 4.90 6.98 -7.84
N GLN A 87 3.65 7.38 -7.63
CA GLN A 87 2.75 8.01 -8.61
C GLN A 87 2.38 9.45 -8.21
N SER A 88 2.89 9.98 -7.09
CA SER A 88 2.63 11.35 -6.63
C SER A 88 3.74 12.31 -7.03
N GLU A 89 3.55 13.62 -6.81
CA GLU A 89 4.64 14.60 -6.94
C GLU A 89 5.81 14.33 -5.98
N GLY A 90 5.60 13.53 -4.93
CA GLY A 90 6.60 13.17 -3.93
C GLY A 90 7.60 12.12 -4.36
N LYS A 91 7.44 11.50 -5.55
CA LYS A 91 8.26 10.36 -6.02
C LYS A 91 9.76 10.55 -5.81
N ALA A 92 10.32 11.68 -6.24
CA ALA A 92 11.77 11.91 -6.14
C ALA A 92 12.27 11.95 -4.68
N ARG A 93 11.48 12.58 -3.80
CA ARG A 93 11.77 12.64 -2.36
C ARG A 93 11.64 11.26 -1.71
N PHE A 94 10.63 10.50 -2.09
CA PHE A 94 10.42 9.13 -1.63
C PHE A 94 11.55 8.19 -2.06
N GLU A 95 11.97 8.25 -3.32
CA GLU A 95 13.08 7.46 -3.83
C GLU A 95 14.40 7.81 -3.14
N ALA A 96 14.63 9.09 -2.82
CA ALA A 96 15.79 9.51 -2.06
C ALA A 96 15.73 8.97 -0.61
N TRP A 97 14.56 9.06 0.03
CA TRP A 97 14.37 8.58 1.40
C TRP A 97 14.50 7.06 1.53
N VAL A 98 13.86 6.29 0.64
CA VAL A 98 13.87 4.82 0.69
C VAL A 98 15.27 4.25 0.48
N LYS A 99 16.14 4.94 -0.28
CA LYS A 99 17.56 4.58 -0.44
C LYS A 99 18.39 4.81 0.83
N GLY A 100 17.90 5.65 1.75
CA GLY A 100 18.60 6.02 2.99
C GLY A 100 18.22 5.19 4.21
N VAL A 101 17.29 4.23 4.08
CA VAL A 101 16.80 3.39 5.19
C VAL A 101 17.06 1.92 4.90
N ASP A 102 17.28 1.13 5.95
CA ASP A 102 17.57 -0.30 5.84
C ASP A 102 16.28 -1.16 5.74
N ALA A 103 15.19 -0.68 6.33
CA ALA A 103 13.87 -1.32 6.30
C ALA A 103 12.78 -0.27 6.52
N VAL A 104 11.53 -0.57 6.15
CA VAL A 104 10.39 0.35 6.30
C VAL A 104 9.23 -0.32 7.03
N VAL A 105 8.65 0.39 8.00
CA VAL A 105 7.33 0.14 8.55
C VAL A 105 6.37 1.15 7.94
N LEU A 106 5.32 0.66 7.29
CA LEU A 106 4.26 1.48 6.71
C LEU A 106 3.00 1.34 7.56
N SER A 107 2.40 2.48 7.91
CA SER A 107 1.10 2.51 8.57
C SER A 107 0.06 3.17 7.66
N VAL A 108 -1.00 2.41 7.35
CA VAL A 108 -2.18 2.93 6.65
C VAL A 108 -3.23 3.41 7.64
N ALA A 109 -3.45 2.67 8.74
CA ALA A 109 -4.38 2.92 9.86
C ALA A 109 -5.58 3.84 9.58
N ASP A 110 -6.77 3.24 9.50
CA ASP A 110 -8.07 3.94 9.34
C ASP A 110 -8.64 4.41 10.68
#